data_AF-A0A537TAG3-F1
#
_entry.id   AF-A0A537TAG3-F1
#
_cell.length_a   1.000
_cell.length_b   1.000
_cell.length_c   1.000
_cell.angle_alpha   90.00
_cell.angle_beta   90.00
_cell.angle_gamma   90.00
#
_symmetry.space_group_name_H-M   'P 1'
#
loop_
_entity.id
_entity.type
_entity.pdbx_description
1 polymer ?
#
loop_
_entity_poly.entity_id
_entity_poly.type
_entity_poly.pdbx_seq_one_letter_code
_entity_poly.pdbx_strand_id
1 'polypeptide(L)'
;IVLQTLVVNWDYVGGSRGAYIIRPNEIAFIGPYIQYLFLLMLALAVIALTIARGIERSQLGYGFATIRDDELAAEASGVPTLRLKLIATTISGALMGTAGAPFPYYIGYLQPTSAFALDYAVNSIAMPMIGGTTSWVGPLIGAILLGSLQQIATVTISSAVNLLIVGLLLVAFVVIAPNGIVGLVQGWTRGRTK
;
A
#
# COMPACT_ATOMS: atom_id res chain seq x y z
N ILE A 1 6.75 2.31 -16.26
CA ILE A 1 6.92 2.53 -17.73
C ILE A 1 7.41 1.27 -18.43
N VAL A 2 8.62 0.75 -18.20
CA VAL A 2 9.13 -0.44 -18.92
C VAL A 2 8.20 -1.66 -18.80
N LEU A 3 7.79 -2.03 -17.58
CA LEU A 3 6.87 -3.15 -17.36
C LEU A 3 5.50 -2.93 -18.02
N GLN A 4 4.97 -1.71 -17.95
CA GLN A 4 3.72 -1.34 -18.61
C GLN A 4 3.81 -1.53 -20.13
N THR A 5 4.88 -1.04 -20.75
CA THR A 5 5.11 -1.21 -22.19
C THR A 5 5.20 -2.68 -22.56
N LEU A 6 5.87 -3.50 -21.75
CA LEU A 6 5.98 -4.94 -21.97
C LEU A 6 4.60 -5.61 -21.94
N VAL A 7 3.77 -5.30 -20.93
CA VAL A 7 2.40 -5.84 -20.79
C VAL A 7 1.47 -5.38 -21.91
N VAL A 8 1.58 -4.12 -22.32
CA VAL A 8 0.76 -3.57 -23.41
C VAL A 8 1.05 -4.25 -24.76
N ASN A 9 2.30 -4.66 -24.98
CA ASN A 9 2.71 -5.39 -26.18
C ASN A 9 2.55 -6.92 -26.06
N TRP A 10 2.01 -7.42 -24.94
CA TRP A 10 1.86 -8.85 -24.71
C TRP A 10 0.44 -9.31 -25.02
N ASP A 11 0.27 -10.00 -26.16
CA ASP A 11 -1.04 -10.44 -26.65
C ASP A 11 -1.76 -11.44 -25.71
N TYR A 12 -1.01 -12.29 -25.01
CA TYR A 12 -1.56 -13.31 -24.09
C TYR A 12 -2.35 -12.70 -22.92
N VAL A 13 -1.97 -11.50 -22.47
CA VAL A 13 -2.60 -10.82 -21.33
C VAL A 13 -3.71 -9.85 -21.80
N GLY A 14 -4.09 -9.89 -23.08
CA GLY A 14 -5.08 -9.00 -23.69
C GLY A 14 -4.48 -7.73 -24.33
N GLY A 15 -3.14 -7.58 -24.30
CA GLY A 15 -2.43 -6.44 -24.91
C GLY A 15 -2.97 -5.08 -24.44
N SER A 16 -2.98 -4.08 -25.34
CA SER A 16 -3.49 -2.74 -25.02
C SER A 16 -4.99 -2.68 -24.73
N ARG A 17 -5.75 -3.68 -25.20
CA ARG A 17 -7.20 -3.79 -25.01
C ARG A 17 -7.59 -4.22 -23.60
N GLY A 18 -6.67 -4.79 -22.84
CA GLY A 18 -6.96 -5.32 -21.51
C GLY A 18 -7.69 -6.66 -21.54
N ALA A 19 -7.91 -7.21 -20.35
CA ALA A 19 -8.53 -8.51 -20.16
C ALA A 19 -9.80 -8.41 -19.31
N TYR A 20 -10.85 -9.12 -19.74
CA TYR A 20 -12.06 -9.32 -18.96
C TYR A 20 -11.95 -10.59 -18.14
N ILE A 21 -12.36 -10.50 -16.87
CA ILE A 21 -12.32 -11.63 -15.96
C ILE A 21 -13.76 -12.10 -15.74
N ILE A 22 -14.07 -13.28 -16.26
CA ILE A 22 -15.36 -13.94 -16.02
C ILE A 22 -15.35 -14.45 -14.58
N ARG A 23 -16.21 -13.87 -13.75
CA ARG A 23 -16.34 -14.22 -12.32
C ARG A 23 -17.51 -15.18 -12.10
N PRO A 24 -17.32 -16.26 -11.32
CA PRO A 24 -18.44 -17.04 -10.79
C PRO A 24 -19.29 -16.18 -9.85
N ASN A 25 -20.61 -16.40 -9.81
CA ASN A 25 -21.48 -15.69 -8.86
C ASN A 25 -21.32 -16.20 -7.42
N GLU A 26 -21.08 -17.50 -7.25
CA GLU A 26 -21.00 -18.15 -5.94
C GLU A 26 -19.83 -19.12 -5.84
N ILE A 27 -19.31 -19.26 -4.63
CA ILE A 27 -18.31 -20.28 -4.26
C ILE A 27 -18.94 -21.17 -3.20
N ALA A 28 -18.97 -22.48 -3.48
CA ALA A 28 -19.73 -23.48 -2.74
C ALA A 28 -19.53 -23.51 -1.21
N PHE A 29 -18.40 -22.99 -0.70
CA PHE A 29 -18.05 -23.05 0.72
C PHE A 29 -18.11 -21.71 1.47
N ILE A 30 -18.18 -20.57 0.76
CA ILE A 30 -17.98 -19.23 1.36
C ILE A 30 -19.14 -18.29 1.04
N GLY A 31 -19.96 -18.59 0.03
CA GLY A 31 -21.12 -17.80 -0.37
C GLY A 31 -20.79 -16.86 -1.55
N PRO A 32 -21.30 -15.61 -1.55
CA PRO A 32 -21.10 -14.67 -2.64
C PRO A 32 -19.62 -14.43 -2.97
N TYR A 33 -19.27 -14.42 -4.25
CA TYR A 33 -17.88 -14.25 -4.72
C TYR A 33 -17.20 -12.98 -4.16
N ILE A 34 -17.97 -11.91 -3.94
CA ILE A 34 -17.47 -10.65 -3.37
C ILE A 34 -17.00 -10.82 -1.91
N GLN A 35 -17.68 -11.65 -1.11
CA GLN A 35 -17.32 -11.91 0.28
C GLN A 35 -16.05 -12.74 0.36
N TYR A 36 -15.90 -13.71 -0.55
CA TYR A 36 -14.67 -14.46 -0.70
C TYR A 36 -13.47 -13.57 -1.03
N LEU A 37 -13.60 -12.67 -2.03
CA LEU A 37 -12.52 -11.74 -2.37
C LEU A 37 -12.16 -10.83 -1.21
N PHE A 38 -13.17 -10.33 -0.48
CA PHE A 38 -12.94 -9.53 0.72
C PHE A 38 -12.17 -10.32 1.79
N LEU A 39 -12.59 -11.55 2.10
CA LEU A 39 -11.91 -12.42 3.06
C LEU A 39 -10.47 -12.71 2.64
N LEU A 40 -10.25 -12.96 1.34
CA LEU A 40 -8.93 -13.21 0.77
C LEU A 40 -8.02 -11.97 0.88
N MET A 41 -8.51 -10.79 0.51
CA MET A 41 -7.77 -9.53 0.67
C MET A 41 -7.47 -9.22 2.13
N LEU A 42 -8.43 -9.48 3.03
CA LEU A 42 -8.25 -9.31 4.47
C LEU A 42 -7.21 -10.30 5.02
N ALA A 43 -7.23 -11.56 4.59
CA ALA A 43 -6.23 -12.55 4.97
C ALA A 43 -4.83 -12.13 4.49
N LEU A 44 -4.69 -11.67 3.24
CA LEU A 44 -3.43 -11.14 2.71
C LEU A 44 -2.93 -9.93 3.50
N ALA A 45 -3.84 -9.02 3.88
CA ALA A 45 -3.49 -7.86 4.71
C ALA A 45 -2.99 -8.28 6.10
N VAL A 46 -3.67 -9.23 6.75
CA VAL A 46 -3.23 -9.78 8.04
C VAL A 46 -1.87 -10.47 7.91
N ILE A 47 -1.66 -11.28 6.88
CA ILE A 47 -0.38 -11.94 6.60
C ILE A 47 0.72 -10.89 6.42
N ALA A 48 0.48 -9.86 5.59
CA ALA A 48 1.45 -8.79 5.38
C ALA A 48 1.81 -8.05 6.68
N LEU A 49 0.82 -7.75 7.54
CA LEU A 49 1.05 -7.13 8.84
C LEU A 49 1.85 -8.04 9.79
N THR A 50 1.54 -9.35 9.81
CA THR A 50 2.29 -10.30 10.64
C THR A 50 3.74 -10.45 10.19
N ILE A 51 3.99 -10.50 8.87
CA ILE A 51 5.33 -10.52 8.29
C ILE A 51 6.07 -9.23 8.65
N ALA A 52 5.47 -8.06 8.44
CA ALA A 52 6.07 -6.78 8.76
C ALA A 52 6.47 -6.69 10.25
N ARG A 53 5.57 -7.11 11.14
CA ARG A 53 5.82 -7.15 12.60
C ARG A 53 6.90 -8.18 12.98
N GLY A 54 6.96 -9.30 12.29
CA GLY A 54 8.01 -10.31 12.48
C GLY A 54 9.38 -9.79 12.05
N ILE A 55 9.46 -9.13 10.90
CA ILE A 55 10.69 -8.53 10.37
C ILE A 55 11.21 -7.45 11.33
N GLU A 56 10.33 -6.56 11.79
CA GLU A 56 10.70 -5.48 12.71
C GLU A 56 11.34 -5.98 14.01
N ARG A 57 10.84 -7.10 14.56
CA ARG A 57 11.39 -7.70 15.79
C ARG A 57 12.60 -8.61 15.54
N SER A 58 12.90 -8.92 14.29
CA SER A 58 14.00 -9.80 13.91
C SER A 58 15.33 -9.04 13.76
N GLN A 59 16.43 -9.78 13.59
CA GLN A 59 17.74 -9.20 13.27
C GLN A 59 17.73 -8.35 11.99
N LEU A 60 16.84 -8.67 11.03
CA LEU A 60 16.69 -7.88 9.81
C LEU A 60 16.15 -6.47 10.12
N GLY A 61 15.21 -6.35 11.05
CA GLY A 61 14.64 -5.07 11.48
C GLY A 61 15.71 -4.17 12.10
N TYR A 62 16.58 -4.71 12.95
CA TYR A 62 17.72 -3.97 13.49
C TYR A 62 18.70 -3.54 12.39
N GLY A 63 18.99 -4.42 11.42
CA GLY A 63 19.83 -4.08 10.27
C GLY A 63 19.24 -2.95 9.42
N PHE A 64 17.92 -2.93 9.22
CA PHE A 64 17.25 -1.83 8.53
C PHE A 64 17.27 -0.53 9.33
N ALA A 65 17.13 -0.61 10.66
CA ALA A 65 17.23 0.56 11.52
C ALA A 65 18.64 1.18 11.46
N THR A 66 19.70 0.37 11.51
CA THR A 66 21.08 0.88 11.40
C THR A 66 21.36 1.55 10.06
N ILE A 67 20.84 0.99 8.96
CA ILE A 67 20.97 1.60 7.62
C ILE A 67 20.19 2.91 7.53
N ARG A 68 19.03 2.99 8.20
CA ARG A 68 18.19 4.19 8.23
C ARG A 68 18.86 5.35 8.97
N ASP A 69 19.63 5.06 10.01
CA ASP A 69 20.29 6.08 10.82
C ASP A 69 21.53 6.65 10.11
N ASP A 70 22.49 5.80 9.73
CA ASP A 70 23.64 6.18 8.91
C ASP A 70 24.18 4.96 8.15
N GLU A 71 24.05 4.98 6.83
CA GLU A 71 24.49 3.90 5.96
C GLU A 71 26.02 3.72 5.97
N LEU A 72 26.79 4.81 5.96
CA LEU A 72 28.26 4.76 5.93
C LEU A 72 28.80 4.20 7.25
N ALA A 73 28.19 4.60 8.38
CA ALA A 73 28.55 4.07 9.69
C ALA A 73 28.17 2.58 9.83
N ALA A 74 27.05 2.16 9.26
CA ALA A 74 26.63 0.76 9.25
C ALA A 74 27.62 -0.11 8.45
N GLU A 75 28.08 0.35 7.28
CA GLU A 75 29.10 -0.34 6.48
C GLU A 75 30.43 -0.46 7.22
N ALA A 76 30.88 0.64 7.85
CA ALA A 76 32.10 0.64 8.67
C ALA A 76 32.02 -0.32 9.87
N SER A 77 30.80 -0.57 10.37
CA SER A 77 30.53 -1.51 11.48
C SER A 77 30.39 -2.97 11.02
N GLY A 78 30.60 -3.26 9.73
CA GLY A 78 30.53 -4.61 9.16
C GLY A 78 29.11 -5.09 8.81
N VAL A 79 28.12 -4.19 8.79
CA VAL A 79 26.75 -4.53 8.38
C VAL A 79 26.70 -4.66 6.85
N PRO A 80 26.20 -5.78 6.28
CA PRO A 80 26.13 -5.97 4.83
C PRO A 80 24.93 -5.19 4.23
N THR A 81 25.09 -3.87 4.10
CA THR A 81 24.08 -2.92 3.60
C THR A 81 23.47 -3.33 2.26
N LEU A 82 24.30 -3.74 1.29
CA LEU A 82 23.85 -4.21 -0.02
C LEU A 82 22.88 -5.39 0.08
N ARG A 83 23.22 -6.41 0.89
CA ARG A 83 22.38 -7.60 1.06
C ARG A 83 21.06 -7.24 1.73
N LEU A 84 21.11 -6.41 2.76
CA LEU A 84 19.92 -5.94 3.46
C LEU A 84 19.00 -5.13 2.53
N LYS A 85 19.53 -4.22 1.73
CA LYS A 85 18.74 -3.46 0.74
C LYS A 85 18.07 -4.38 -0.28
N LEU A 86 18.79 -5.36 -0.82
CA LEU A 86 18.21 -6.34 -1.74
C LEU A 86 17.06 -7.12 -1.10
N ILE A 87 17.26 -7.62 0.12
CA ILE A 87 16.21 -8.32 0.88
C ILE A 87 14.99 -7.41 1.10
N ALA A 88 15.21 -6.16 1.51
CA ALA A 88 14.14 -5.18 1.73
C ALA A 88 13.33 -4.93 0.46
N THR A 89 14.01 -4.75 -0.68
CA THR A 89 13.35 -4.56 -1.99
C THR A 89 12.58 -5.81 -2.42
N THR A 90 13.16 -7.00 -2.27
CA THR A 90 12.48 -8.26 -2.63
C THR A 90 11.23 -8.50 -1.79
N ILE A 91 11.30 -8.31 -0.48
CA ILE A 91 10.15 -8.48 0.42
C ILE A 91 9.07 -7.44 0.11
N SER A 92 9.45 -6.17 -0.07
CA SER A 92 8.51 -5.10 -0.40
C SER A 92 7.82 -5.35 -1.74
N GLY A 93 8.57 -5.78 -2.75
CA GLY A 93 8.04 -6.14 -4.06
C GLY A 93 7.10 -7.34 -4.02
N ALA A 94 7.44 -8.38 -3.25
CA ALA A 94 6.58 -9.55 -3.04
C ALA A 94 5.26 -9.16 -2.38
N LEU A 95 5.31 -8.37 -1.30
CA LEU A 95 4.11 -7.90 -0.60
C LEU A 95 3.23 -7.02 -1.51
N MET A 96 3.81 -6.05 -2.22
CA MET A 96 3.06 -5.22 -3.17
C MET A 96 2.44 -6.04 -4.31
N GLY A 97 3.18 -7.01 -4.86
CA GLY A 97 2.69 -7.90 -5.90
C GLY A 97 1.49 -8.74 -5.43
N THR A 98 1.57 -9.31 -4.22
CA THR A 98 0.46 -10.07 -3.64
C THR A 98 -0.76 -9.21 -3.33
N ALA A 99 -0.55 -7.96 -2.90
CA ALA A 99 -1.63 -7.00 -2.64
C ALA A 99 -2.38 -6.60 -3.93
N GLY A 100 -1.68 -6.48 -5.06
CA GLY A 100 -2.26 -6.14 -6.36
C GLY A 100 -2.93 -7.32 -7.08
N ALA A 101 -2.51 -8.56 -6.81
CA ALA A 101 -3.01 -9.76 -7.50
C ALA A 101 -4.55 -9.97 -7.45
N PRO A 102 -5.26 -9.74 -6.33
CA PRO A 102 -6.72 -9.90 -6.29
C PRO A 102 -7.49 -8.73 -6.90
N PHE A 103 -6.84 -7.58 -7.16
CA PHE A 103 -7.50 -6.36 -7.63
C PHE A 103 -8.25 -6.53 -8.97
N PRO A 104 -7.68 -7.15 -10.03
CA PRO A 104 -8.38 -7.39 -11.30
C PRO A 104 -9.68 -8.17 -11.13
N TYR A 105 -9.70 -9.14 -10.21
CA TYR A 105 -10.87 -9.98 -9.94
C TYR A 105 -12.01 -9.22 -9.25
N TYR A 106 -11.70 -8.13 -8.55
CA TYR A 106 -12.68 -7.25 -7.92
C TYR A 106 -13.34 -6.32 -8.96
N ILE A 107 -12.54 -5.66 -9.80
CA ILE A 107 -13.04 -4.72 -10.81
C ILE A 107 -13.64 -5.41 -12.05
N GLY A 108 -13.25 -6.66 -12.34
CA GLY A 108 -13.80 -7.47 -13.43
C GLY A 108 -13.28 -7.14 -14.84
N TYR A 109 -12.56 -6.03 -14.99
CA TYR A 109 -11.89 -5.63 -16.23
C TYR A 109 -10.57 -4.95 -15.90
N LEU A 110 -9.49 -5.39 -16.54
CA LEU A 110 -8.15 -4.85 -16.31
C LEU A 110 -7.61 -4.20 -17.58
N GLN A 111 -7.39 -2.88 -17.52
CA GLN A 111 -6.73 -2.14 -18.59
C GLN A 111 -5.29 -1.78 -18.16
N PRO A 112 -4.25 -2.06 -18.97
CA PRO A 112 -2.87 -1.82 -18.58
C PRO A 112 -2.53 -0.35 -18.30
N THR A 113 -3.19 0.59 -18.99
CA THR A 113 -2.98 2.03 -18.77
C THR A 113 -3.39 2.46 -17.36
N SER A 114 -4.51 1.94 -16.86
CA SER A 114 -5.00 2.24 -15.51
C SER A 114 -4.28 1.41 -14.45
N ALA A 115 -3.91 0.16 -14.75
CA ALA A 115 -3.26 -0.73 -13.77
C ALA A 115 -1.85 -0.27 -13.35
N PHE A 116 -1.13 0.41 -14.23
CA PHE A 116 0.20 0.97 -13.97
C PHE A 116 0.19 2.49 -13.74
N ALA A 117 -0.97 3.05 -13.42
CA ALA A 117 -1.11 4.48 -13.23
C ALA A 117 -0.35 4.97 -11.98
N LEU A 118 0.10 6.22 -12.06
CA LEU A 118 0.95 6.85 -11.04
C LEU A 118 0.21 7.03 -9.70
N ASP A 119 -1.10 7.16 -9.76
CA ASP A 119 -1.99 7.25 -8.61
C ASP A 119 -1.81 6.07 -7.64
N TYR A 120 -1.67 4.83 -8.10
CA TYR A 120 -1.41 3.68 -7.22
C TYR A 120 -0.07 3.81 -6.48
N ALA A 121 0.98 4.24 -7.19
CA ALA A 121 2.30 4.44 -6.58
C ALA A 121 2.25 5.57 -5.54
N VAL A 122 1.63 6.71 -5.88
CA VAL A 122 1.49 7.85 -4.96
C VAL A 122 0.66 7.45 -3.74
N ASN A 123 -0.47 6.78 -3.92
CA ASN A 123 -1.33 6.33 -2.82
C ASN A 123 -0.62 5.32 -1.92
N SER A 124 0.15 4.39 -2.48
CA SER A 124 0.90 3.39 -1.70
C SER A 124 1.93 4.02 -0.76
N ILE A 125 2.50 5.19 -1.11
CA ILE A 125 3.42 5.94 -0.27
C ILE A 125 2.65 6.92 0.63
N ALA A 126 1.56 7.51 0.15
CA ALA A 126 0.75 8.45 0.92
C ALA A 126 0.10 7.81 2.15
N MET A 127 -0.44 6.59 2.05
CA MET A 127 -1.06 5.89 3.17
C MET A 127 -0.13 5.75 4.40
N PRO A 128 1.11 5.21 4.28
CA PRO A 128 2.04 5.14 5.39
C PRO A 128 2.56 6.51 5.85
N MET A 129 2.74 7.49 4.96
CA MET A 129 3.13 8.84 5.35
C MET A 129 2.07 9.53 6.21
N ILE A 130 0.80 9.43 5.80
CA ILE A 130 -0.35 10.00 6.52
C ILE A 130 -0.59 9.27 7.86
N GLY A 131 -0.40 7.96 7.87
CA GLY A 131 -0.51 7.16 9.08
C GLY A 131 0.62 7.41 10.08
N GLY A 132 1.83 7.68 9.59
CA GLY A 132 3.07 7.82 10.35
C GLY A 132 3.95 6.56 10.22
N THR A 133 5.25 6.75 10.00
CA THR A 133 6.23 5.66 9.77
C THR A 133 6.89 5.15 11.06
N THR A 134 6.63 5.80 12.20
CA THR A 134 7.29 5.52 13.48
C THR A 134 6.71 4.30 14.22
N SER A 135 5.54 3.81 13.81
CA SER A 135 4.88 2.65 14.41
C SER A 135 4.23 1.78 13.35
N TRP A 136 4.25 0.47 13.54
CA TRP A 136 3.52 -0.51 12.72
C TRP A 136 2.01 -0.22 12.59
N VAL A 137 1.40 0.45 13.58
CA VAL A 137 -0.04 0.80 13.53
C VAL A 137 -0.30 1.99 12.62
N GLY A 138 0.69 2.86 12.42
CA GLY A 138 0.57 4.07 11.61
C GLY A 138 0.09 3.78 10.19
N PRO A 139 0.80 2.97 9.39
CA PRO A 139 0.39 2.65 8.04
C PRO A 139 -1.00 2.02 7.93
N LEU A 140 -1.40 1.20 8.91
CA LEU A 140 -2.72 0.58 8.94
C LEU A 140 -3.83 1.63 9.12
N ILE A 141 -3.67 2.56 10.07
CA ILE A 141 -4.62 3.65 10.29
C ILE A 141 -4.66 4.58 9.07
N GLY A 142 -3.49 4.92 8.53
CA GLY A 142 -3.38 5.76 7.34
C GLY A 142 -4.07 5.15 6.12
N ALA A 143 -3.92 3.84 5.92
CA ALA A 143 -4.60 3.11 4.85
C ALA A 143 -6.13 3.08 5.03
N ILE A 144 -6.62 2.80 6.24
CA ILE A 144 -8.07 2.79 6.53
C ILE A 144 -8.66 4.18 6.30
N LEU A 145 -8.00 5.23 6.81
CA LEU A 145 -8.51 6.59 6.73
C LEU A 145 -8.47 7.13 5.30
N LEU A 146 -7.32 7.03 4.63
CA LEU A 146 -7.18 7.51 3.26
C LEU A 146 -8.06 6.69 2.31
N GLY A 147 -8.10 5.37 2.48
CA GLY A 147 -8.96 4.48 1.68
C GLY A 147 -10.44 4.79 1.86
N SER A 148 -10.91 5.00 3.10
CA SER A 148 -12.31 5.38 3.36
C SER A 148 -12.63 6.75 2.76
N LEU A 149 -11.72 7.72 2.87
CA LEU A 149 -11.88 9.05 2.32
C LEU A 149 -11.98 9.02 0.78
N GLN A 150 -11.11 8.25 0.12
CA GLN A 150 -11.15 8.04 -1.33
C GLN A 150 -12.44 7.35 -1.77
N GLN A 151 -12.88 6.34 -1.02
CA GLN A 151 -14.13 5.63 -1.32
C GLN A 151 -15.35 6.55 -1.18
N ILE A 152 -15.42 7.34 -0.10
CA ILE A 152 -16.51 8.30 0.11
C ILE A 152 -16.51 9.35 -1.00
N ALA A 153 -15.35 9.91 -1.34
CA ALA A 153 -15.23 10.89 -2.42
C ALA A 153 -15.67 10.31 -3.77
N THR A 154 -15.41 9.03 -4.00
CA THR A 154 -15.84 8.31 -5.21
C THR A 154 -17.34 8.03 -5.25
N VAL A 155 -17.95 7.71 -4.12
CA VAL A 155 -19.38 7.35 -4.03
C VAL A 155 -20.31 8.58 -3.98
N THR A 156 -19.84 9.71 -3.46
CA THR A 156 -20.72 10.89 -3.22
C THR A 156 -20.78 11.90 -4.37
N ILE A 157 -19.80 11.98 -5.27
CA ILE A 157 -19.70 13.08 -6.27
C ILE A 157 -19.35 12.61 -7.69
N SER A 158 -20.05 13.20 -8.67
CA SER A 158 -19.94 12.91 -10.11
C SER A 158 -18.55 13.22 -10.71
N SER A 159 -18.19 12.46 -11.74
CA SER A 159 -16.83 12.06 -12.19
C SER A 159 -15.76 13.14 -12.42
N ALA A 160 -16.10 14.42 -12.59
CA ALA A 160 -15.11 15.47 -12.95
C ALA A 160 -14.61 16.29 -11.74
N VAL A 161 -15.44 16.45 -10.71
CA VAL A 161 -15.10 17.27 -9.52
C VAL A 161 -14.39 16.43 -8.44
N ASN A 162 -14.47 15.10 -8.56
CA ASN A 162 -13.86 14.12 -7.65
C ASN A 162 -12.34 14.30 -7.51
N LEU A 163 -11.60 14.37 -8.63
CA LEU A 163 -10.13 14.50 -8.59
C LEU A 163 -9.65 15.78 -7.88
N LEU A 164 -10.37 16.89 -8.07
CA LEU A 164 -10.02 18.17 -7.44
C LEU A 164 -10.30 18.15 -5.94
N ILE A 165 -11.45 17.62 -5.51
CA ILE A 165 -11.81 17.51 -4.10
C ILE A 165 -10.90 16.51 -3.37
N VAL A 166 -10.62 15.35 -3.98
CA VAL A 166 -9.69 14.36 -3.41
C VAL A 166 -8.30 14.96 -3.27
N GLY A 167 -7.78 15.63 -4.31
CA GLY A 167 -6.49 16.31 -4.24
C GLY A 167 -6.44 17.38 -3.15
N LEU A 168 -7.51 18.17 -3.01
CA LEU A 168 -7.61 19.25 -2.02
C LEU A 168 -7.76 18.70 -0.59
N LEU A 169 -8.51 17.61 -0.38
CA LEU A 169 -8.58 16.88 0.88
C LEU A 169 -7.24 16.25 1.25
N LEU A 170 -6.52 15.67 0.27
CA LEU A 170 -5.18 15.12 0.49
C LEU A 170 -4.20 16.21 0.92
N VAL A 171 -4.21 17.35 0.22
CA VAL A 171 -3.39 18.53 0.60
C VAL A 171 -3.78 19.03 1.98
N ALA A 172 -5.08 19.16 2.29
CA ALA A 172 -5.54 19.58 3.61
C ALA A 172 -5.07 18.59 4.70
N PHE A 173 -5.13 17.29 4.43
CA PHE A 173 -4.69 16.27 5.38
C PHE A 173 -3.18 16.30 5.62
N VAL A 174 -2.39 16.45 4.54
CA VAL A 174 -0.93 16.60 4.62
C VAL A 174 -0.54 17.87 5.37
N VAL A 175 -1.29 18.97 5.19
CA VAL A 175 -1.06 20.24 5.90
C VAL A 175 -1.44 20.16 7.38
N ILE A 176 -2.52 19.46 7.72
CA ILE A 176 -3.02 19.35 9.10
C ILE A 176 -2.23 18.30 9.91
N ALA A 177 -1.73 17.24 9.27
CA ALA A 177 -1.03 16.13 9.92
C ALA A 177 0.34 15.81 9.28
N PRO A 178 1.32 16.74 9.32
CA PRO A 178 2.62 16.57 8.66
C PRO A 178 3.50 15.45 9.26
N ASN A 179 3.26 15.08 10.53
CA ASN A 179 3.92 13.94 11.19
C ASN A 179 3.06 12.65 11.19
N GLY A 180 1.98 12.66 10.42
CA GLY A 180 0.94 11.63 10.43
C GLY A 180 0.06 11.65 11.68
N ILE A 181 -1.06 10.95 11.62
CA ILE A 181 -2.08 10.92 12.69
C ILE A 181 -1.50 10.32 13.97
N VAL A 182 -0.68 9.27 13.84
CA VAL A 182 -0.06 8.62 15.00
C VAL A 182 0.97 9.54 15.67
N GLY A 183 1.65 10.40 14.90
CA GLY A 183 2.56 11.42 15.43
C GLY A 183 1.84 12.48 16.26
N LEU A 184 0.65 12.92 15.81
CA LEU A 184 -0.20 13.86 16.55
C LEU A 184 -0.72 13.26 17.87
N VAL A 185 -1.18 12.00 17.86
CA VAL A 185 -1.68 11.33 19.07
C VAL A 185 -0.55 11.07 20.07
N GLN A 186 0.64 10.64 19.62
CA GLN A 186 1.79 10.47 20.51
C GLN A 186 2.30 11.79 21.09
N GLY A 187 2.34 12.87 20.30
CA GLY A 187 2.66 14.21 20.78
C GLY A 187 1.68 14.71 21.84
N TRP A 188 0.38 14.45 21.65
CA TRP A 188 -0.67 14.83 22.61
C TRP A 188 -0.62 14.02 23.90
N THR A 189 -0.29 12.72 23.84
CA THR A 189 -0.10 11.89 25.04
C THR A 189 1.17 12.22 25.83
N ARG A 190 2.27 12.64 25.17
CA ARG A 190 3.50 13.10 25.87
C ARG A 190 3.38 14.49 26.49
N GLY A 191 2.50 15.35 25.95
CA GLY A 191 2.19 16.66 26.53
C GLY A 191 1.39 16.61 27.83
N ARG A 192 0.88 15.43 28.23
CA ARG A 192 0.08 15.21 29.45
C ARG A 192 0.88 14.63 30.63
N THR A 193 2.17 14.40 30.43
CA THR A 193 3.14 13.91 31.45
C THR A 193 4.24 14.93 31.75
N LYS A 194 3.99 16.22 31.50
CA LYS A 194 4.76 17.33 32.06
C LYS A 194 3.82 18.27 32.79
#